data_AF-A0A915YK80-F1
#
_entry.id   AF-A0A915YK80-F1
#
_cell.length_a   1.000
_cell.length_b   1.000
_cell.length_c   1.000
_cell.angle_alpha   90.00
_cell.angle_beta   90.00
_cell.angle_gamma   90.00
#
_symmetry.space_group_name_H-M   'P 1'
#
loop_
_entity.id
_entity.type
_entity.pdbx_description
1 polymer ?
#
loop_
_entity_poly.entity_id
_entity_poly.type
_entity_poly.pdbx_seq_one_letter_code
_entity_poly.pdbx_strand_id
1 'polypeptide(L)'
;MNHEIKHLYEGLEPLRRKNIRMFFQQAPKMLLYIDLLEQGGNANTNKAVNYIYSEELTTTSRNILINRFYKLRTKIRLWLLTQLKNSPICLTPEEQELAFLRLMVIKNEHVYAVEQLKALEQRCWENNLFELLPELLQLMLRAMHACEVSDKEERQNYLTKLEEAIELEHLLQKMKYYINYLYANIQDYNLIIDRIRRQTKNLKHYPRFVMLYHFIAFSAGVFREDLVKKTSNAITRHLNQFNQLKKTYPLMPILDFEPFHREKIDIHFCMKEATFWYYKNNPKKSYHSIKRRQQLLQDYPDLYTRSSEAELHNLIYFCLNAEEYTTALVYIDELKAYQAANFYDRLDNPYFSYELIVYVNLFPTKQHPNPAEIIDQISHFLTTAQQDSAWVYGTLAEFCILYGYLDKAREALAHPYLKALYKGYNMAIQMEDLLVAIEEKNILALKSLTEQLTALYKNATVAKYKFHYKGLLKIAQYFLKKLR
;
A
#
# COMPACT_ATOMS: atom_id res chain seq x y z
N MET A 1 -5.22 20.89 -31.82
CA MET A 1 -4.08 19.94 -31.75
C MET A 1 -2.75 20.44 -32.36
N ASN A 2 -2.63 20.83 -33.65
CA ASN A 2 -1.33 21.39 -34.15
C ASN A 2 -0.99 22.75 -33.52
N HIS A 3 -2.00 23.59 -33.29
CA HIS A 3 -1.88 24.84 -32.53
C HIS A 3 -1.47 24.60 -31.07
N GLU A 4 -2.07 23.62 -30.42
CA GLU A 4 -1.73 23.17 -29.06
C GLU A 4 -0.24 22.78 -28.93
N ILE A 5 0.28 21.97 -29.85
CA ILE A 5 1.69 21.55 -29.81
C ILE A 5 2.64 22.73 -30.03
N LYS A 6 2.29 23.65 -30.93
CA LYS A 6 3.03 24.89 -31.12
C LYS A 6 3.08 25.70 -29.83
N HIS A 7 1.95 25.89 -29.17
CA HIS A 7 1.88 26.62 -27.90
C HIS A 7 2.62 25.95 -26.75
N LEU A 8 2.63 24.62 -26.70
CA LEU A 8 3.41 23.84 -25.74
C LEU A 8 4.92 23.98 -26.01
N TYR A 9 5.32 23.93 -27.29
CA TYR A 9 6.70 24.09 -27.72
C TYR A 9 7.23 25.51 -27.45
N GLU A 10 6.46 26.54 -27.78
CA GLU A 10 6.78 27.95 -27.48
C GLU A 10 6.83 28.22 -25.96
N GLY A 11 6.05 27.49 -25.17
CA GLY A 11 6.08 27.57 -23.71
C GLY A 11 7.32 26.95 -23.06
N LEU A 12 8.17 26.26 -23.82
CA LEU A 12 9.41 25.69 -23.30
C LEU A 12 10.48 26.75 -23.06
N GLU A 13 11.22 26.53 -21.97
CA GLU A 13 12.41 27.29 -21.63
C GLU A 13 13.57 27.01 -22.59
N PRO A 14 14.48 27.98 -22.83
CA PRO A 14 15.54 27.84 -23.83
C PRO A 14 16.37 26.56 -23.70
N LEU A 15 16.70 26.15 -22.46
CA LEU A 15 17.41 24.91 -22.18
C LEU A 15 16.59 23.65 -22.55
N ARG A 16 15.27 23.66 -22.30
CA ARG A 16 14.37 22.52 -22.60
C ARG A 16 14.08 22.41 -24.09
N ARG A 17 14.08 23.52 -24.84
CA ARG A 17 14.04 23.52 -26.32
C ARG A 17 15.31 22.90 -26.92
N LYS A 18 16.47 23.03 -26.27
CA LYS A 18 17.69 22.32 -26.72
C LYS A 18 17.60 20.82 -26.44
N ASN A 19 17.04 20.44 -25.30
CA ASN A 19 16.92 19.03 -24.88
C ASN A 19 15.92 18.21 -25.70
N ILE A 20 14.88 18.83 -26.29
CA ILE A 20 13.92 18.09 -27.13
C ILE A 20 14.59 17.43 -28.34
N ARG A 21 15.56 18.12 -28.96
CA ARG A 21 16.31 17.60 -30.11
C ARG A 21 17.19 16.42 -29.70
N MET A 22 17.81 16.48 -28.52
CA MET A 22 18.59 15.37 -27.96
C MET A 22 17.72 14.15 -27.66
N PHE A 23 16.55 14.36 -27.04
CA PHE A 23 15.62 13.27 -26.70
C PHE A 23 15.11 12.54 -27.95
N PHE A 24 14.83 13.27 -29.02
CA PHE A 24 14.33 12.71 -30.28
C PHE A 24 15.41 12.52 -31.35
N GLN A 25 16.70 12.47 -30.98
CA GLN A 25 17.81 12.36 -31.94
C GLN A 25 17.71 11.14 -32.87
N GLN A 26 17.11 10.05 -32.40
CA GLN A 26 16.92 8.81 -33.16
C GLN A 26 15.61 8.80 -33.99
N ALA A 27 14.82 9.87 -33.94
CA ALA A 27 13.51 9.95 -34.59
C ALA A 27 13.51 11.06 -35.67
N PRO A 28 14.02 10.79 -36.89
CA PRO A 28 14.25 11.83 -37.90
C PRO A 28 12.98 12.59 -38.30
N LYS A 29 11.84 11.90 -38.42
CA LYS A 29 10.53 12.54 -38.70
C LYS A 29 10.05 13.45 -37.56
N MET A 30 10.46 13.16 -36.32
CA MET A 30 10.16 14.02 -35.17
C MET A 30 11.01 15.29 -35.20
N LEU A 31 12.28 15.18 -35.58
CA LEU A 31 13.16 16.33 -35.75
C LEU A 31 12.62 17.29 -36.81
N LEU A 32 12.17 16.77 -37.96
CA LEU A 32 11.50 17.59 -38.98
C LEU A 32 10.23 18.27 -38.45
N TYR A 33 9.50 17.61 -37.55
CA TYR A 33 8.35 18.25 -36.92
C TYR A 33 8.76 19.35 -35.94
N ILE A 34 9.83 19.16 -35.18
CA ILE A 34 10.41 20.19 -34.30
C ILE A 34 10.90 21.39 -35.12
N ASP A 35 11.58 21.16 -36.25
CA ASP A 35 12.00 22.23 -37.17
C ASP A 35 10.80 23.05 -37.64
N LEU A 36 9.69 22.37 -37.98
CA LEU A 36 8.45 23.02 -38.42
C LEU A 36 7.81 23.87 -37.29
N LEU A 37 7.94 23.45 -36.04
CA LEU A 37 7.47 24.21 -34.87
C LEU A 37 8.36 25.45 -34.60
N GLU A 38 9.68 25.32 -34.78
CA GLU A 38 10.65 26.41 -34.62
C GLU A 38 10.50 27.52 -35.67
N GLN A 39 10.09 27.16 -36.89
CA GLN A 39 9.83 28.10 -37.98
C GLN A 39 8.57 28.97 -37.77
N GLY A 40 7.89 28.86 -36.62
CA GLY A 40 6.81 29.77 -36.22
C GLY A 40 5.48 29.61 -36.98
N GLY A 41 5.36 28.61 -37.85
CA GLY A 41 4.15 28.40 -38.67
C GLY A 41 3.04 27.66 -37.93
N ASN A 42 1.80 28.17 -38.00
CA ASN A 42 0.60 27.34 -37.76
C ASN A 42 0.45 26.37 -38.93
N ALA A 43 1.17 25.24 -38.88
CA ALA A 43 1.10 24.25 -39.94
C ALA A 43 -0.23 23.49 -39.83
N ASN A 44 -1.16 23.73 -40.75
CA ASN A 44 -2.29 22.83 -40.96
C ASN A 44 -1.75 21.40 -41.26
N THR A 45 -2.55 20.37 -40.99
CA THR A 45 -2.13 18.95 -41.14
C THR A 45 -1.54 18.67 -42.52
N ASN A 46 -2.08 19.29 -43.57
CA ASN A 46 -1.60 19.14 -44.95
C ASN A 46 -0.18 19.69 -45.15
N LYS A 47 0.12 20.88 -44.62
CA LYS A 47 1.45 21.49 -44.68
C LYS A 47 2.47 20.68 -43.87
N ALA A 48 2.08 20.19 -42.69
CA ALA A 48 2.94 19.37 -41.85
C ALA A 48 3.27 18.03 -42.50
N VAL A 49 2.27 17.34 -43.08
CA VAL A 49 2.49 16.08 -43.79
C VAL A 49 3.38 16.29 -45.02
N ASN A 50 3.14 17.34 -45.81
CA ASN A 50 3.95 17.63 -46.99
C ASN A 50 5.41 17.95 -46.64
N TYR A 51 5.66 18.58 -45.48
CA TYR A 51 7.01 18.91 -45.03
C TYR A 51 7.76 17.71 -44.43
N ILE A 52 7.11 16.95 -43.54
CA ILE A 52 7.73 15.84 -42.80
C ILE A 52 7.92 14.60 -43.68
N TYR A 53 7.01 14.39 -44.64
CA TYR A 53 6.97 13.20 -45.49
C TYR A 53 7.17 13.53 -46.98
N SER A 54 7.83 14.64 -47.30
CA SER A 54 8.05 15.12 -48.68
C SER A 54 8.57 14.03 -49.63
N GLU A 55 9.52 13.23 -49.17
CA GLU A 55 10.13 12.11 -49.93
C GLU A 55 9.20 10.90 -50.11
N GLU A 56 8.18 10.75 -49.26
CA GLU A 56 7.24 9.61 -49.27
C GLU A 56 5.92 9.94 -49.99
N LEU A 57 5.72 11.19 -50.42
CA LEU A 57 4.48 11.63 -51.07
C LEU A 57 4.22 10.92 -52.41
N THR A 58 5.27 10.47 -53.10
CA THR A 58 5.18 9.79 -54.41
C THR A 58 5.01 8.29 -54.28
N THR A 59 5.37 7.70 -53.13
CA THR A 59 5.42 6.24 -52.92
C THR A 59 4.36 5.73 -51.94
N THR A 60 3.81 6.60 -51.09
CA THR A 60 2.87 6.21 -50.03
C THR A 60 1.58 7.03 -50.11
N SER A 61 0.43 6.36 -49.96
CA SER A 61 -0.87 7.02 -49.93
C SER A 61 -0.96 8.10 -48.85
N ARG A 62 -1.51 9.26 -49.22
CA ARG A 62 -1.65 10.44 -48.35
C ARG A 62 -2.39 10.13 -47.04
N ASN A 63 -3.39 9.26 -47.06
CA ASN A 63 -4.16 8.87 -45.86
C ASN A 63 -3.29 8.13 -44.83
N ILE A 64 -2.34 7.31 -45.30
CA ILE A 64 -1.40 6.59 -44.44
C ILE A 64 -0.44 7.58 -43.77
N LEU A 65 0.05 8.56 -44.53
CA LEU A 65 0.96 9.60 -44.03
C LEU A 65 0.27 10.51 -42.99
N ILE A 66 -1.01 10.85 -43.20
CA ILE A 66 -1.83 11.60 -42.22
C ILE A 66 -1.96 10.81 -40.90
N ASN A 67 -2.25 9.50 -40.97
CA ASN A 67 -2.35 8.66 -39.77
C ASN A 67 -1.02 8.53 -39.02
N ARG A 68 0.10 8.39 -39.75
CA ARG A 68 1.45 8.40 -39.17
C ARG A 68 1.76 9.75 -38.51
N PHE A 69 1.38 10.85 -39.15
CA PHE A 69 1.49 12.19 -38.58
C PHE A 69 0.69 12.33 -37.28
N TYR A 70 -0.53 11.79 -37.18
CA TYR A 70 -1.28 11.82 -35.92
C TYR A 70 -0.59 11.08 -34.77
N LYS A 71 0.05 9.94 -35.04
CA LYS A 71 0.86 9.22 -34.04
C LYS A 71 2.07 10.05 -33.60
N LEU A 72 2.78 10.65 -34.57
CA LEU A 72 3.91 11.54 -34.31
C LEU A 72 3.48 12.73 -33.44
N ARG A 73 2.33 13.31 -33.78
CA ARG A 73 1.69 14.44 -33.11
C ARG A 73 1.33 14.13 -31.66
N THR A 74 0.73 12.97 -31.40
CA THR A 74 0.44 12.55 -30.03
C THR A 74 1.72 12.34 -29.22
N LYS A 75 2.76 11.74 -29.81
CA LYS A 75 4.03 11.46 -29.13
C LYS A 75 4.75 12.75 -28.69
N ILE A 76 4.83 13.76 -29.56
CA ILE A 76 5.45 15.04 -29.18
C ILE A 76 4.61 15.81 -28.16
N ARG A 77 3.28 15.78 -28.29
CA ARG A 77 2.36 16.41 -27.33
C ARG A 77 2.58 15.89 -25.92
N LEU A 78 2.57 14.56 -25.76
CA LEU A 78 2.80 13.92 -24.46
C LEU A 78 4.16 14.32 -23.88
N TRP A 79 5.21 14.29 -24.69
CA TRP A 79 6.53 14.72 -24.23
C TRP A 79 6.53 16.18 -23.80
N LEU A 80 5.97 17.09 -24.59
CA LEU A 80 5.94 18.51 -24.27
C LEU A 80 5.18 18.81 -22.97
N LEU A 81 4.10 18.09 -22.68
CA LEU A 81 3.36 18.21 -21.43
C LEU A 81 4.23 17.86 -20.22
N THR A 82 5.10 16.84 -20.32
CA THR A 82 6.05 16.50 -19.23
C THR A 82 7.10 17.58 -18.95
N GLN A 83 7.26 18.55 -19.85
CA GLN A 83 8.33 19.55 -19.80
C GLN A 83 7.88 20.94 -19.36
N LEU A 84 6.64 21.15 -18.95
CA LEU A 84 6.22 22.43 -18.37
C LEU A 84 6.75 22.55 -16.93
N LYS A 85 7.40 23.69 -16.59
CA LYS A 85 8.22 23.91 -15.39
C LYS A 85 7.48 23.88 -14.03
N ASN A 86 6.17 23.61 -14.02
CA ASN A 86 5.38 23.31 -12.82
C ASN A 86 4.77 21.90 -12.86
N SER A 87 5.31 20.97 -13.65
CA SER A 87 4.92 19.56 -13.51
C SER A 87 5.66 19.00 -12.31
N PRO A 88 5.03 18.84 -11.12
CA PRO A 88 5.52 17.82 -10.21
C PRO A 88 5.56 16.52 -11.01
N ILE A 89 6.46 15.62 -10.63
CA ILE A 89 6.58 14.26 -11.16
C ILE A 89 5.26 13.45 -10.95
N CYS A 90 4.18 14.07 -10.46
CA CYS A 90 2.99 13.41 -9.96
C CYS A 90 1.65 14.09 -10.37
N LEU A 91 1.49 14.60 -11.60
CA LEU A 91 0.13 14.97 -12.08
C LEU A 91 -0.52 13.80 -12.82
N THR A 92 -1.76 13.49 -12.46
CA THR A 92 -2.66 12.60 -13.21
C THR A 92 -2.96 13.15 -14.61
N PRO A 93 -3.38 12.30 -15.57
CA PRO A 93 -3.75 12.77 -16.92
C PRO A 93 -4.79 13.92 -16.89
N GLU A 94 -5.77 13.84 -16.00
CA GLU A 94 -6.81 14.85 -15.82
C GLU A 94 -6.27 16.17 -15.27
N GLU A 95 -5.33 16.13 -14.32
CA GLU A 95 -4.65 17.33 -13.81
C GLU A 95 -3.76 17.97 -14.88
N GLN A 96 -3.05 17.17 -15.68
CA GLN A 96 -2.25 17.66 -16.80
C GLN A 96 -3.13 18.38 -17.84
N GLU A 97 -4.28 17.79 -18.16
CA GLU A 97 -5.24 18.38 -19.08
C GLU A 97 -5.84 19.67 -18.50
N LEU A 98 -6.25 19.69 -17.23
CA LEU A 98 -6.76 20.89 -16.59
C LEU A 98 -5.71 22.02 -16.58
N ALA A 99 -4.45 21.70 -16.27
CA ALA A 99 -3.35 22.66 -16.32
C ALA A 99 -3.12 23.21 -17.74
N PHE A 100 -3.22 22.35 -18.76
CA PHE A 100 -3.16 22.77 -20.15
C PHE A 100 -4.32 23.69 -20.54
N LEU A 101 -5.54 23.40 -20.09
CA LEU A 101 -6.72 24.23 -20.38
C LEU A 101 -6.66 25.59 -19.70
N ARG A 102 -6.06 25.68 -18.49
CA ARG A 102 -5.75 26.98 -17.86
C ARG A 102 -4.88 27.84 -18.77
N LEU A 103 -3.84 27.26 -19.37
CA LEU A 103 -2.96 27.96 -20.31
C LEU A 103 -3.73 28.45 -21.54
N MET A 104 -4.68 27.66 -22.06
CA MET A 104 -5.48 28.06 -23.22
C MET A 104 -6.37 29.26 -22.92
N VAL A 105 -7.04 29.28 -21.76
CA VAL A 105 -7.84 30.43 -21.31
C VAL A 105 -6.97 31.68 -21.15
N ILE A 106 -5.78 31.56 -20.56
CA ILE A 106 -4.84 32.70 -20.42
C ILE A 106 -4.38 33.23 -21.80
N LYS A 107 -4.25 32.34 -22.79
CA LYS A 107 -3.88 32.70 -24.17
C LYS A 107 -5.05 33.21 -25.01
N ASN A 108 -6.22 33.42 -24.41
CA ASN A 108 -7.46 33.82 -25.09
C ASN A 108 -8.04 32.80 -26.09
N GLU A 109 -7.63 31.53 -25.99
CA GLU A 109 -8.15 30.42 -26.80
C GLU A 109 -9.43 29.85 -26.16
N HIS A 110 -10.39 30.72 -25.87
CA HIS A 110 -11.53 30.42 -24.98
C HIS A 110 -12.53 29.42 -25.58
N VAL A 111 -12.81 29.49 -26.90
CA VAL A 111 -13.75 28.57 -27.58
C VAL A 111 -13.23 27.13 -27.51
N TYR A 112 -11.95 26.96 -27.85
CA TYR A 112 -11.28 25.66 -27.75
C TYR A 112 -11.23 25.16 -26.31
N ALA A 113 -10.94 26.05 -25.35
CA ALA A 113 -10.93 25.69 -23.93
C ALA A 113 -12.29 25.18 -23.46
N VAL A 114 -13.39 25.85 -23.82
CA VAL A 114 -14.76 25.42 -23.45
C VAL A 114 -15.07 24.01 -23.97
N GLU A 115 -14.80 23.72 -25.24
CA GLU A 115 -15.05 22.39 -25.82
C GLU A 115 -14.31 21.28 -25.06
N GLN A 116 -13.04 21.50 -24.76
CA GLN A 116 -12.22 20.52 -24.05
C GLN A 116 -12.58 20.41 -22.57
N LEU A 117 -12.93 21.53 -21.92
CA LEU A 117 -13.38 21.55 -20.53
C LEU A 117 -14.69 20.75 -20.36
N LYS A 118 -15.58 20.74 -21.37
CA LYS A 118 -16.84 19.95 -21.31
C LYS A 118 -16.54 18.45 -21.31
N ALA A 119 -15.60 18.03 -22.15
CA ALA A 119 -15.16 16.64 -22.20
C ALA A 119 -14.47 16.20 -20.89
N LEU A 120 -13.65 17.08 -20.30
CA LEU A 120 -12.99 16.80 -19.02
C LEU A 120 -14.01 16.78 -17.85
N GLU A 121 -14.97 17.71 -17.83
CA GLU A 121 -16.06 17.75 -16.85
C GLU A 121 -16.82 16.42 -16.78
N GLN A 122 -17.23 15.90 -17.94
CA GLN A 122 -17.95 14.63 -18.02
C GLN A 122 -17.15 13.49 -17.41
N ARG A 123 -15.85 13.37 -17.75
CA ARG A 123 -14.97 12.34 -17.17
C ARG A 123 -14.81 12.50 -15.66
N CYS A 124 -14.71 13.75 -15.17
CA CYS A 124 -14.61 14.03 -13.74
C CYS A 124 -15.88 13.60 -12.99
N TRP A 125 -17.07 13.84 -13.54
CA TRP A 125 -18.32 13.37 -12.93
C TRP A 125 -18.46 11.84 -12.97
N GLU A 126 -18.18 11.21 -14.11
CA GLU A 126 -18.26 9.75 -14.27
C GLU A 126 -17.33 9.02 -13.28
N ASN A 127 -16.12 9.55 -13.07
CA ASN A 127 -15.13 8.98 -12.15
C ASN A 127 -15.18 9.56 -10.73
N ASN A 128 -16.13 10.45 -10.42
CA ASN A 128 -16.24 11.14 -9.11
C ASN A 128 -14.94 11.85 -8.67
N LEU A 129 -14.30 12.60 -9.57
CA LEU A 129 -13.07 13.37 -9.33
C LEU A 129 -13.39 14.74 -8.70
N PHE A 130 -13.96 14.71 -7.50
CA PHE A 130 -14.46 15.90 -6.81
C PHE A 130 -13.38 16.94 -6.50
N GLU A 131 -12.11 16.54 -6.38
CA GLU A 131 -10.98 17.47 -6.19
C GLU A 131 -10.73 18.38 -7.40
N LEU A 132 -11.12 17.96 -8.61
CA LEU A 132 -10.88 18.75 -9.83
C LEU A 132 -12.08 19.59 -10.25
N LEU A 133 -13.29 19.17 -9.92
CA LEU A 133 -14.53 19.75 -10.42
C LEU A 133 -14.68 21.25 -10.10
N PRO A 134 -14.41 21.73 -8.87
CA PRO A 134 -14.59 23.15 -8.55
C PRO A 134 -13.75 24.07 -9.44
N GLU A 135 -12.45 23.77 -9.59
CA GLU A 135 -11.58 24.57 -10.41
C GLU A 135 -11.91 24.46 -11.90
N LEU A 136 -12.23 23.25 -12.37
CA LEU A 136 -12.66 23.00 -13.75
C LEU A 136 -13.88 23.83 -14.11
N LEU A 137 -14.91 23.83 -13.26
CA LEU A 137 -16.16 24.54 -13.48
C LEU A 137 -15.98 26.06 -13.39
N GLN A 138 -15.12 26.55 -12.49
CA GLN A 138 -14.74 27.97 -12.46
C GLN A 138 -14.04 28.40 -13.76
N LEU A 139 -13.11 27.57 -14.26
CA LEU A 139 -12.40 27.85 -15.50
C LEU A 139 -13.33 27.83 -16.71
N MET A 140 -14.29 26.89 -16.73
CA MET A 140 -15.36 26.83 -17.73
C MET A 140 -16.18 28.12 -17.76
N LEU A 141 -16.70 28.56 -16.60
CA LEU A 141 -17.50 29.78 -16.50
C LEU A 141 -16.73 31.02 -16.97
N ARG A 142 -15.43 31.12 -16.63
CA ARG A 142 -14.56 32.20 -17.10
C ARG A 142 -14.39 32.18 -18.63
N ALA A 143 -14.11 31.02 -19.22
CA ALA A 143 -13.96 30.88 -20.66
C ALA A 143 -15.27 31.17 -21.41
N MET A 144 -16.41 30.69 -20.89
CA MET A 144 -17.74 30.99 -21.44
C MET A 144 -18.07 32.48 -21.39
N HIS A 145 -17.71 33.17 -20.31
CA HIS A 145 -17.90 34.62 -20.17
C HIS A 145 -17.09 35.38 -21.22
N ALA A 146 -15.84 34.98 -21.46
CA ALA A 146 -14.96 35.61 -22.44
C ALA A 146 -15.36 35.32 -23.91
N CYS A 147 -16.03 34.20 -24.17
CA CYS A 147 -16.54 33.82 -25.49
C CYS A 147 -17.89 34.47 -25.86
N GLU A 148 -18.50 35.27 -24.97
CA GLU A 148 -19.87 35.79 -25.12
C GLU A 148 -20.92 34.72 -25.48
N VAL A 149 -20.73 33.47 -25.02
CA VAL A 149 -21.70 32.38 -25.28
C VAL A 149 -23.03 32.82 -24.69
N SER A 150 -23.99 33.09 -25.58
CA SER A 150 -25.18 33.89 -25.29
C SER A 150 -26.24 33.13 -24.47
N ASP A 151 -25.98 31.86 -24.15
CA ASP A 151 -26.89 31.03 -23.38
C ASP A 151 -26.77 31.34 -21.88
N LYS A 152 -27.79 32.02 -21.35
CA LYS A 152 -27.90 32.32 -19.91
C LYS A 152 -28.27 31.09 -19.10
N GLU A 153 -29.04 30.17 -19.69
CA GLU A 153 -29.52 28.95 -19.02
C GLU A 153 -28.36 27.97 -18.83
N GLU A 154 -27.53 27.77 -19.86
CA GLU A 154 -26.33 26.94 -19.77
C GLU A 154 -25.36 27.46 -18.70
N ARG A 155 -25.15 28.78 -18.62
CA ARG A 155 -24.32 29.39 -17.59
C ARG A 155 -24.89 29.17 -16.18
N GLN A 156 -26.20 29.32 -16.01
CA GLN A 156 -26.84 29.07 -14.72
C GLN A 156 -26.70 27.60 -14.29
N ASN A 157 -26.83 26.66 -15.21
CA ASN A 157 -26.60 25.25 -14.96
C ASN A 157 -25.17 24.98 -14.45
N TYR A 158 -24.16 25.59 -15.08
CA TYR A 158 -22.76 25.46 -14.63
C TYR A 158 -22.50 26.12 -13.26
N LEU A 159 -23.20 27.18 -12.89
CA LEU A 159 -23.15 27.74 -11.54
C LEU A 159 -23.71 26.77 -10.50
N THR A 160 -24.86 26.15 -10.77
CA THR A 160 -25.44 25.14 -9.86
C THR A 160 -24.53 23.91 -9.73
N LYS A 161 -23.93 23.44 -10.83
CA LYS A 161 -22.93 22.37 -10.78
C LYS A 161 -21.70 22.74 -9.96
N LEU A 162 -21.25 24.00 -10.03
CA LEU A 162 -20.10 24.47 -9.24
C LEU A 162 -20.42 24.45 -7.75
N GLU A 163 -21.60 24.91 -7.34
CA GLU A 163 -22.06 24.84 -5.95
C GLU A 163 -22.07 23.38 -5.45
N GLU A 164 -22.66 22.46 -6.24
CA GLU A 164 -22.66 21.03 -5.91
C GLU A 164 -21.24 20.46 -5.81
N ALA A 165 -20.35 20.78 -6.75
CA ALA A 165 -18.96 20.31 -6.72
C ALA A 165 -18.21 20.76 -5.45
N ILE A 166 -18.42 22.01 -5.01
CA ILE A 166 -17.82 22.54 -3.77
C ILE A 166 -18.33 21.77 -2.54
N GLU A 167 -19.64 21.50 -2.47
CA GLU A 167 -20.22 20.73 -1.36
C GLU A 167 -19.68 19.30 -1.31
N LEU A 168 -19.55 18.64 -2.47
CA LEU A 168 -19.04 17.28 -2.57
C LEU A 168 -17.55 17.22 -2.20
N GLU A 169 -16.73 18.18 -2.63
CA GLU A 169 -15.33 18.27 -2.23
C GLU A 169 -15.21 18.47 -0.70
N HIS A 170 -16.00 19.38 -0.13
CA HIS A 170 -16.00 19.62 1.32
C HIS A 170 -16.35 18.34 2.09
N LEU A 171 -17.35 17.59 1.63
CA LEU A 171 -17.73 16.34 2.27
C LEU A 171 -16.66 15.26 2.12
N LEU A 172 -16.00 15.18 0.97
CA LEU A 172 -14.88 14.27 0.76
C LEU A 172 -13.76 14.55 1.78
N GLN A 173 -13.39 15.81 1.98
CA GLN A 173 -12.40 16.20 2.99
C GLN A 173 -12.86 15.84 4.41
N LYS A 174 -14.14 16.01 4.71
CA LYS A 174 -14.72 15.60 5.98
C LYS A 174 -14.67 14.08 6.21
N MET A 175 -14.85 13.27 5.16
CA MET A 175 -14.67 11.81 5.24
C MET A 175 -13.21 11.42 5.46
N LYS A 176 -12.26 12.08 4.80
CA LYS A 176 -10.81 11.92 5.05
C LYS A 176 -10.46 12.23 6.50
N TYR A 177 -11.01 13.32 7.04
CA TYR A 177 -10.86 13.67 8.46
C TYR A 177 -11.36 12.54 9.38
N TYR A 178 -12.51 11.93 9.11
CA TYR A 178 -13.04 10.86 9.97
C TYR A 178 -12.14 9.63 10.04
N ILE A 179 -11.38 9.33 8.98
CA ILE A 179 -10.39 8.23 9.00
C ILE A 179 -9.30 8.52 10.02
N ASN A 180 -8.69 9.70 9.91
CA ASN A 180 -7.62 10.13 10.80
C ASN A 180 -8.12 10.25 12.25
N TYR A 181 -9.33 10.79 12.43
CA TYR A 181 -9.98 10.86 13.74
C TYR A 181 -10.15 9.47 14.36
N LEU A 182 -10.61 8.47 13.60
CA LEU A 182 -10.82 7.12 14.09
C LEU A 182 -9.51 6.39 14.41
N TYR A 183 -8.41 6.73 13.75
CA TYR A 183 -7.09 6.20 14.11
C TYR A 183 -6.63 6.69 15.48
N ALA A 184 -6.99 7.91 15.87
CA ALA A 184 -6.70 8.45 17.20
C ALA A 184 -7.77 8.08 18.25
N ASN A 185 -9.04 7.98 17.86
CA ASN A 185 -10.19 7.90 18.77
C ASN A 185 -11.09 6.70 18.45
N ILE A 186 -10.52 5.49 18.43
CA ILE A 186 -11.23 4.27 18.00
C ILE A 186 -12.45 3.93 18.86
N GLN A 187 -12.55 4.47 20.08
CA GLN A 187 -13.72 4.28 20.95
C GLN A 187 -15.01 4.85 20.33
N ASP A 188 -14.89 5.87 19.49
CA ASP A 188 -16.02 6.51 18.81
C ASP A 188 -16.45 5.78 17.52
N TYR A 189 -15.89 4.60 17.24
CA TYR A 189 -16.10 3.87 15.99
C TYR A 189 -17.58 3.80 15.57
N ASN A 190 -18.46 3.28 16.41
CA ASN A 190 -19.88 3.13 16.05
C ASN A 190 -20.55 4.48 15.77
N LEU A 191 -20.24 5.51 16.57
CA LEU A 191 -20.81 6.86 16.43
C LEU A 191 -20.41 7.49 15.09
N ILE A 192 -19.13 7.40 14.73
CA ILE A 192 -18.61 7.99 13.49
C ILE A 192 -19.08 7.21 12.28
N ILE A 193 -19.06 5.87 12.31
CA ILE A 193 -19.55 5.05 11.19
C ILE A 193 -21.05 5.29 10.96
N ASP A 194 -21.87 5.45 12.00
CA ASP A 194 -23.28 5.81 11.85
C ASP A 194 -23.50 7.22 11.29
N ARG A 195 -22.60 8.16 11.58
CA ARG A 195 -22.61 9.51 11.00
C ARG A 195 -22.29 9.46 9.51
N ILE A 196 -21.21 8.76 9.13
CA ILE A 196 -20.82 8.57 7.74
C ILE A 196 -21.93 7.86 6.95
N ARG A 197 -22.54 6.81 7.52
CA ARG A 197 -23.65 6.09 6.89
C ARG A 197 -24.82 7.03 6.56
N ARG A 198 -25.20 7.92 7.49
CA ARG A 198 -26.29 8.90 7.29
C ARG A 198 -25.96 9.88 6.17
N GLN A 199 -24.73 10.39 6.12
CA GLN A 199 -24.29 11.28 5.04
C GLN A 199 -24.30 10.57 3.69
N THR A 200 -23.76 9.35 3.64
CA THR A 200 -23.65 8.54 2.41
C THR A 200 -25.01 8.16 1.84
N LYS A 201 -26.04 7.99 2.68
CA LYS A 201 -27.40 7.64 2.25
C LYS A 201 -27.96 8.65 1.24
N ASN A 202 -27.65 9.93 1.41
CA ASN A 202 -28.11 11.01 0.53
C ASN A 202 -27.24 11.15 -0.73
N LEU A 203 -26.16 10.37 -0.83
CA LEU A 203 -25.14 10.46 -1.90
C LEU A 203 -24.95 9.12 -2.60
N LYS A 204 -25.97 8.26 -2.55
CA LYS A 204 -25.93 6.91 -3.14
C LYS A 204 -25.67 6.93 -4.66
N HIS A 205 -26.00 8.03 -5.33
CA HIS A 205 -25.74 8.25 -6.76
C HIS A 205 -24.28 8.63 -7.06
N TYR A 206 -23.48 8.86 -6.04
CA TYR A 206 -22.03 9.06 -6.13
C TYR A 206 -21.30 7.84 -5.54
N PRO A 207 -20.99 6.82 -6.36
CA PRO A 207 -20.40 5.57 -5.89
C PRO A 207 -19.13 5.72 -5.04
N ARG A 208 -18.35 6.80 -5.23
CA ARG A 208 -17.14 7.06 -4.45
C ARG A 208 -17.45 7.21 -2.96
N PHE A 209 -18.53 7.87 -2.57
CA PHE A 209 -18.91 8.01 -1.15
C PHE A 209 -19.37 6.68 -0.54
N VAL A 210 -20.05 5.84 -1.32
CA VAL A 210 -20.44 4.49 -0.88
C VAL A 210 -19.19 3.61 -0.69
N MET A 211 -18.24 3.71 -1.62
CA MET A 211 -16.96 3.02 -1.55
C MET A 211 -16.14 3.49 -0.34
N LEU A 212 -16.06 4.80 -0.11
CA LEU A 212 -15.43 5.41 1.06
C LEU A 212 -16.07 4.93 2.36
N TYR A 213 -17.39 4.96 2.49
CA TYR A 213 -18.07 4.46 3.69
C TYR A 213 -17.63 3.04 4.05
N HIS A 214 -17.62 2.13 3.08
CA HIS A 214 -17.20 0.75 3.30
C HIS A 214 -15.70 0.61 3.56
N PHE A 215 -14.87 1.39 2.87
CA PHE A 215 -13.44 1.46 3.13
C PHE A 215 -13.14 1.91 4.56
N ILE A 216 -13.77 3.00 5.03
CA ILE A 216 -13.58 3.57 6.36
C ILE A 216 -14.07 2.59 7.43
N ALA A 217 -15.29 2.07 7.27
CA ALA A 217 -15.87 1.12 8.22
C ALA A 217 -15.01 -0.14 8.36
N PHE A 218 -14.52 -0.70 7.26
CA PHE A 218 -13.60 -1.83 7.33
C PHE A 218 -12.25 -1.43 7.94
N SER A 219 -11.59 -0.40 7.38
CA SER A 219 -10.23 -0.04 7.75
C SER A 219 -10.10 0.37 9.21
N ALA A 220 -11.06 1.13 9.76
CA ALA A 220 -11.11 1.46 11.17
C ALA A 220 -11.56 0.26 12.02
N GLY A 221 -12.52 -0.54 11.54
CA GLY A 221 -13.07 -1.69 12.26
C GLY A 221 -12.04 -2.79 12.58
N VAL A 222 -10.93 -2.85 11.83
CA VAL A 222 -9.87 -3.84 12.01
C VAL A 222 -8.75 -3.42 12.96
N PHE A 223 -8.79 -2.21 13.53
CA PHE A 223 -7.71 -1.73 14.42
C PHE A 223 -7.65 -2.45 15.76
N ARG A 224 -8.75 -3.06 16.21
CA ARG A 224 -8.84 -3.72 17.51
C ARG A 224 -9.40 -5.13 17.39
N GLU A 225 -8.69 -6.08 18.00
CA GLU A 225 -9.09 -7.48 18.03
C GLU A 225 -10.49 -7.67 18.64
N ASP A 226 -10.80 -6.97 19.74
CA ASP A 226 -12.10 -7.10 20.40
C ASP A 226 -13.25 -6.56 19.54
N LEU A 227 -13.00 -5.51 18.75
CA LEU A 227 -13.97 -4.99 17.80
C LEU A 227 -14.20 -5.99 16.65
N VAL A 228 -13.14 -6.57 16.10
CA VAL A 228 -13.23 -7.63 15.08
C VAL A 228 -14.02 -8.82 15.59
N LYS A 229 -13.74 -9.29 16.82
CA LYS A 229 -14.45 -10.41 17.43
C LYS A 229 -15.94 -10.11 17.67
N LYS A 230 -16.26 -8.92 18.19
CA LYS A 230 -17.65 -8.50 18.48
C LYS A 230 -18.48 -8.23 17.21
N THR A 231 -17.87 -7.66 16.17
CA THR A 231 -18.56 -7.13 14.99
C THR A 231 -18.17 -7.80 13.67
N SER A 232 -17.57 -9.00 13.73
CA SER A 232 -17.03 -9.74 12.59
C SER A 232 -17.97 -9.77 11.37
N ASN A 233 -19.28 -9.99 11.57
CA ASN A 233 -20.24 -10.06 10.47
C ASN A 233 -20.46 -8.70 9.79
N ALA A 234 -20.47 -7.61 10.55
CA ALA A 234 -20.57 -6.26 9.99
C ALA A 234 -19.31 -5.89 9.21
N ILE A 235 -18.12 -6.14 9.78
CA ILE A 235 -16.84 -5.88 9.12
C ILE A 235 -16.70 -6.70 7.84
N THR A 236 -17.10 -7.98 7.85
CA THR A 236 -17.11 -8.84 6.65
C THR A 236 -18.01 -8.29 5.55
N ARG A 237 -19.20 -7.76 5.90
CA ARG A 237 -20.09 -7.12 4.91
C ARG A 237 -19.46 -5.88 4.29
N HIS A 238 -18.80 -5.04 5.09
CA HIS A 238 -18.09 -3.87 4.58
C HIS A 238 -16.93 -4.25 3.65
N LEU A 239 -16.16 -5.28 4.02
CA LEU A 239 -15.10 -5.81 3.17
C LEU A 239 -15.63 -6.27 1.81
N ASN A 240 -16.68 -7.10 1.82
CA ASN A 240 -17.26 -7.66 0.60
C ASN A 240 -17.85 -6.56 -0.31
N GLN A 241 -18.58 -5.60 0.27
CA GLN A 241 -19.15 -4.48 -0.48
C GLN A 241 -18.08 -3.57 -1.05
N PHE A 242 -17.03 -3.26 -0.28
CA PHE A 242 -15.90 -2.50 -0.78
C PHE A 242 -15.21 -3.21 -1.94
N ASN A 243 -14.90 -4.51 -1.80
CA ASN A 243 -14.27 -5.29 -2.87
C ASN A 243 -15.16 -5.41 -4.12
N GLN A 244 -16.48 -5.45 -3.97
CA GLN A 244 -17.42 -5.40 -5.09
C GLN A 244 -17.38 -4.04 -5.79
N LEU A 245 -17.53 -2.94 -5.04
CA LEU A 245 -17.49 -1.58 -5.58
C LEU A 245 -16.16 -1.28 -6.28
N LYS A 246 -15.04 -1.73 -5.70
CA LYS A 246 -13.72 -1.59 -6.31
C LYS A 246 -13.62 -2.27 -7.68
N LYS A 247 -14.26 -3.41 -7.86
CA LYS A 247 -14.29 -4.13 -9.15
C LYS A 247 -15.21 -3.44 -10.16
N THR A 248 -16.34 -2.92 -9.69
CA THR A 248 -17.29 -2.19 -10.54
C THR A 248 -16.72 -0.86 -11.03
N TYR A 249 -15.95 -0.16 -10.20
CA TYR A 249 -15.39 1.16 -10.50
C TYR A 249 -13.85 1.15 -10.36
N PRO A 250 -13.12 0.55 -11.32
CA PRO A 250 -11.69 0.32 -11.20
C PRO A 250 -10.87 1.62 -11.26
N LEU A 251 -11.31 2.64 -11.97
CA LEU A 251 -10.61 3.92 -12.15
C LEU A 251 -10.96 4.96 -11.08
N MET A 252 -11.94 4.67 -10.21
CA MET A 252 -12.43 5.64 -9.25
C MET A 252 -11.47 5.77 -8.06
N PRO A 253 -11.01 6.98 -7.71
CA PRO A 253 -10.22 7.20 -6.50
C PRO A 253 -11.03 6.87 -5.26
N ILE A 254 -10.32 6.39 -4.23
CA ILE A 254 -10.94 6.09 -2.93
C ILE A 254 -10.74 7.31 -2.04
N LEU A 255 -9.53 7.48 -1.51
CA LEU A 255 -9.16 8.61 -0.66
C LEU A 255 -8.74 9.79 -1.52
N ASP A 256 -7.53 9.75 -2.06
CA ASP A 256 -6.91 10.84 -2.78
C ASP A 256 -6.90 10.54 -4.28
N PHE A 257 -7.01 11.60 -5.07
CA PHE A 257 -6.80 11.55 -6.50
C PHE A 257 -5.37 11.97 -6.81
N GLU A 258 -4.51 10.97 -7.06
CA GLU A 258 -3.10 11.13 -7.35
C GLU A 258 -2.62 9.98 -8.27
N PRO A 259 -1.43 10.06 -8.90
CA PRO A 259 -0.92 8.95 -9.68
C PRO A 259 -0.81 7.67 -8.86
N PHE A 260 -1.22 6.56 -9.48
CA PHE A 260 -1.26 5.24 -8.85
C PHE A 260 -2.14 5.17 -7.59
N HIS A 261 -3.16 6.04 -7.48
CA HIS A 261 -4.04 6.10 -6.29
C HIS A 261 -4.67 4.75 -5.94
N ARG A 262 -4.96 3.89 -6.93
CA ARG A 262 -5.55 2.56 -6.69
C ARG A 262 -4.53 1.61 -6.11
N GLU A 263 -3.36 1.55 -6.71
CA GLU A 263 -2.28 0.65 -6.35
C GLU A 263 -1.77 0.98 -4.94
N LYS A 264 -1.60 2.27 -4.62
CA LYS A 264 -1.23 2.74 -3.27
C LYS A 264 -2.24 2.30 -2.22
N ILE A 265 -3.54 2.54 -2.48
CA ILE A 265 -4.58 2.13 -1.54
C ILE A 265 -4.63 0.61 -1.40
N ASP A 266 -4.47 -0.13 -2.47
CA ASP A 266 -4.54 -1.60 -2.45
C ASP A 266 -3.38 -2.22 -1.68
N ILE A 267 -2.18 -1.66 -1.77
CA ILE A 267 -1.02 -2.07 -0.97
C ILE A 267 -1.30 -1.88 0.53
N HIS A 268 -1.79 -0.70 0.93
CA HIS A 268 -2.14 -0.43 2.32
C HIS A 268 -3.35 -1.26 2.80
N PHE A 269 -4.32 -1.49 1.92
CA PHE A 269 -5.52 -2.26 2.23
C PHE A 269 -5.22 -3.74 2.45
N CYS A 270 -4.24 -4.31 1.73
CA CYS A 270 -3.78 -5.68 1.95
C CYS A 270 -3.28 -5.91 3.39
N MET A 271 -2.65 -4.90 4.01
CA MET A 271 -2.28 -4.97 5.43
C MET A 271 -3.51 -5.02 6.34
N LYS A 272 -4.55 -4.24 6.04
CA LYS A 272 -5.81 -4.25 6.80
C LYS A 272 -6.56 -5.58 6.67
N GLU A 273 -6.58 -6.18 5.47
CA GLU A 273 -7.11 -7.52 5.26
C GLU A 273 -6.30 -8.58 6.03
N ALA A 274 -4.96 -8.48 6.02
CA ALA A 274 -4.08 -9.38 6.76
C ALA A 274 -4.38 -9.34 8.27
N THR A 275 -4.48 -8.14 8.85
CA THR A 275 -4.86 -7.93 10.26
C THR A 275 -6.23 -8.52 10.57
N PHE A 276 -7.23 -8.26 9.72
CA PHE A 276 -8.58 -8.80 9.90
C PHE A 276 -8.58 -10.33 9.98
N TRP A 277 -7.92 -10.99 9.03
CA TRP A 277 -7.85 -12.45 9.01
C TRP A 277 -7.00 -13.02 10.15
N TYR A 278 -5.96 -12.31 10.56
CA TYR A 278 -5.16 -12.65 11.73
C TYR A 278 -6.02 -12.68 13.01
N TYR A 279 -6.79 -11.61 13.28
CA TYR A 279 -7.69 -11.56 14.44
C TYR A 279 -8.85 -12.57 14.38
N LYS A 280 -9.22 -13.03 13.17
CA LYS A 280 -10.16 -14.14 12.98
C LYS A 280 -9.51 -15.53 13.08
N ASN A 281 -8.23 -15.60 13.47
CA ASN A 281 -7.47 -16.83 13.56
C ASN A 281 -7.47 -17.62 12.23
N ASN A 282 -7.34 -16.90 11.11
CA ASN A 282 -7.23 -17.48 9.76
C ASN A 282 -5.87 -17.14 9.14
N PRO A 283 -4.78 -17.82 9.56
CA PRO A 283 -3.42 -17.55 9.09
C PRO A 283 -3.29 -17.60 7.57
N LYS A 284 -3.94 -18.57 6.92
CA LYS A 284 -3.85 -18.75 5.46
C LYS A 284 -4.35 -17.54 4.69
N LYS A 285 -5.50 -16.98 5.08
CA LYS A 285 -6.05 -15.76 4.44
C LYS A 285 -5.26 -14.51 4.81
N SER A 286 -4.74 -14.45 6.03
CA SER A 286 -3.87 -13.37 6.46
C SER A 286 -2.62 -13.30 5.56
N TYR A 287 -1.92 -14.43 5.43
CA TYR A 287 -0.74 -14.53 4.58
C TYR A 287 -1.03 -14.36 3.08
N HIS A 288 -2.19 -14.81 2.58
CA HIS A 288 -2.58 -14.54 1.20
C HIS A 288 -2.66 -13.04 0.91
N SER A 289 -3.13 -12.24 1.87
CA SER A 289 -3.18 -10.78 1.75
C SER A 289 -1.77 -10.17 1.69
N ILE A 290 -0.82 -10.75 2.44
CA ILE A 290 0.60 -10.35 2.38
C ILE A 290 1.24 -10.71 1.03
N LYS A 291 0.98 -11.91 0.50
CA LYS A 291 1.42 -12.28 -0.85
C LYS A 291 0.86 -11.33 -1.92
N ARG A 292 -0.40 -10.93 -1.79
CA ARG A 292 -1.01 -9.96 -2.72
C ARG A 292 -0.31 -8.60 -2.64
N ARG A 293 0.04 -8.13 -1.43
CA ARG A 293 0.83 -6.91 -1.22
C ARG A 293 2.19 -7.01 -1.93
N GLN A 294 2.91 -8.11 -1.73
CA GLN A 294 4.21 -8.34 -2.37
C GLN A 294 4.10 -8.31 -3.90
N GLN A 295 3.09 -8.97 -4.45
CA GLN A 295 2.84 -8.97 -5.89
C GLN A 295 2.60 -7.55 -6.41
N LEU A 296 1.79 -6.73 -5.71
CA LEU A 296 1.55 -5.34 -6.10
C LEU A 296 2.84 -4.50 -6.10
N LEU A 297 3.72 -4.68 -5.11
CA LEU A 297 5.01 -3.98 -5.08
C LEU A 297 5.96 -4.42 -6.21
N GLN A 298 5.87 -5.69 -6.64
CA GLN A 298 6.63 -6.20 -7.78
C GLN A 298 6.08 -5.70 -9.12
N ASP A 299 4.74 -5.65 -9.25
CA ASP A 299 4.05 -5.16 -10.44
C ASP A 299 4.26 -3.64 -10.64
N TYR A 300 4.48 -2.90 -9.54
CA TYR A 300 4.65 -1.44 -9.53
C TYR A 300 5.91 -1.00 -8.74
N PRO A 301 7.12 -1.27 -9.26
CA PRO A 301 8.37 -1.02 -8.54
C PRO A 301 8.68 0.47 -8.34
N ASP A 302 8.13 1.34 -9.18
CA ASP A 302 8.28 2.80 -9.07
C ASP A 302 7.36 3.41 -7.98
N LEU A 303 6.48 2.61 -7.39
CA LEU A 303 5.55 3.06 -6.36
C LEU A 303 6.28 3.14 -5.02
N TYR A 304 6.58 4.37 -4.60
CA TYR A 304 7.20 4.61 -3.31
C TYR A 304 6.23 4.30 -2.16
N THR A 305 6.50 3.24 -1.42
CA THR A 305 5.85 2.95 -0.13
C THR A 305 6.84 3.07 1.00
N ARG A 306 6.56 3.92 1.99
CA ARG A 306 7.30 3.89 3.26
C ARG A 306 6.73 2.79 4.13
N SER A 307 7.57 1.82 4.50
CA SER A 307 7.27 0.91 5.60
C SER A 307 7.66 1.57 6.91
N SER A 308 6.75 1.54 7.89
CA SER A 308 7.08 1.86 9.28
C SER A 308 7.56 0.61 10.01
N GLU A 309 8.27 0.80 11.12
CA GLU A 309 8.68 -0.30 12.01
C GLU A 309 7.48 -1.17 12.44
N ALA A 310 6.37 -0.54 12.83
CA ALA A 310 5.13 -1.25 13.17
C ALA A 310 4.56 -2.07 12.01
N GLU A 311 4.70 -1.61 10.76
CA GLU A 311 4.28 -2.38 9.58
C GLU A 311 5.15 -3.63 9.41
N LEU A 312 6.47 -3.50 9.57
CA LEU A 312 7.42 -4.61 9.49
C LEU A 312 7.18 -5.65 10.59
N HIS A 313 6.98 -5.22 11.84
CA HIS A 313 6.58 -6.13 12.92
C HIS A 313 5.31 -6.91 12.57
N ASN A 314 4.27 -6.23 12.08
CA ASN A 314 3.03 -6.88 11.70
C ASN A 314 3.23 -7.91 10.57
N LEU A 315 4.02 -7.57 9.54
CA LEU A 315 4.37 -8.49 8.46
C LEU A 315 5.04 -9.77 8.99
N ILE A 316 5.99 -9.61 9.91
CA ILE A 316 6.68 -10.73 10.57
C ILE A 316 5.66 -11.57 11.36
N TYR A 317 4.84 -10.96 12.20
CA TYR A 317 3.82 -11.66 13.00
C TYR A 317 2.83 -12.45 12.13
N PHE A 318 2.37 -11.88 11.02
CA PHE A 318 1.45 -12.58 10.11
C PHE A 318 2.13 -13.78 9.44
N CYS A 319 3.40 -13.65 9.03
CA CYS A 319 4.16 -14.77 8.47
C CYS A 319 4.43 -15.86 9.52
N LEU A 320 4.80 -15.49 10.74
CA LEU A 320 5.02 -16.42 11.85
C LEU A 320 3.76 -17.20 12.19
N ASN A 321 2.60 -16.54 12.27
CA ASN A 321 1.31 -17.19 12.54
C ASN A 321 0.91 -18.14 11.40
N ALA A 322 1.25 -17.80 10.16
CA ALA A 322 1.02 -18.66 9.00
C ALA A 322 2.05 -19.79 8.82
N GLU A 323 3.05 -19.88 9.71
CA GLU A 323 4.17 -20.84 9.62
C GLU A 323 5.02 -20.65 8.34
N GLU A 324 5.04 -19.43 7.79
CA GLU A 324 5.74 -19.05 6.55
C GLU A 324 7.11 -18.44 6.88
N TYR A 325 7.92 -19.22 7.58
CA TYR A 325 9.17 -18.79 8.21
C TYR A 325 10.21 -18.22 7.23
N THR A 326 10.31 -18.76 6.02
CA THR A 326 11.23 -18.23 5.00
C THR A 326 10.84 -16.83 4.55
N THR A 327 9.54 -16.54 4.46
CA THR A 327 9.06 -15.18 4.15
C THR A 327 9.27 -14.25 5.35
N ALA A 328 9.08 -14.77 6.56
CA ALA A 328 9.35 -14.00 7.78
C ALA A 328 10.81 -13.52 7.83
N LEU A 329 11.79 -14.35 7.44
CA LEU A 329 13.21 -13.94 7.37
C LEU A 329 13.44 -12.74 6.45
N VAL A 330 12.77 -12.68 5.29
CA VAL A 330 12.88 -11.54 4.37
C VAL A 330 12.45 -10.24 5.05
N TYR A 331 11.33 -10.27 5.77
CA TYR A 331 10.85 -9.09 6.51
C TYR A 331 11.69 -8.76 7.75
N ILE A 332 12.33 -9.76 8.36
CA ILE A 332 13.28 -9.55 9.45
C ILE A 332 14.54 -8.83 8.92
N ASP A 333 15.03 -9.18 7.73
CA ASP A 333 16.13 -8.47 7.08
C ASP A 333 15.76 -7.01 6.76
N GLU A 334 14.52 -6.76 6.30
CA GLU A 334 14.00 -5.40 6.11
C GLU A 334 13.93 -4.62 7.44
N LEU A 335 13.47 -5.26 8.53
CA LEU A 335 13.44 -4.66 9.86
C LEU A 335 14.84 -4.35 10.38
N LYS A 336 15.81 -5.26 10.18
CA LYS A 336 17.21 -5.05 10.53
C LYS A 336 17.78 -3.82 9.83
N ALA A 337 17.53 -3.68 8.53
CA ALA A 337 17.96 -2.51 7.76
C ALA A 337 17.29 -1.23 8.25
N TYR A 338 16.00 -1.28 8.58
CA TYR A 338 15.26 -0.16 9.14
C TYR A 338 15.82 0.29 10.49
N GLN A 339 16.01 -0.64 11.43
CA GLN A 339 16.52 -0.36 12.78
C GLN A 339 17.97 0.15 12.75
N ALA A 340 18.80 -0.34 11.82
CA ALA A 340 20.17 0.15 11.64
C ALA A 340 20.19 1.60 11.11
N ALA A 341 19.24 1.97 10.25
CA ALA A 341 19.14 3.31 9.69
C ALA A 341 18.51 4.34 10.66
N ASN A 342 17.66 3.88 11.58
CA ASN A 342 16.88 4.74 12.47
C ASN A 342 17.30 4.53 13.94
N PHE A 343 18.40 5.19 14.34
CA PHE A 343 19.06 5.03 15.65
C PHE A 343 18.21 5.42 16.88
N TYR A 344 17.05 6.07 16.71
CA TYR A 344 16.33 6.77 17.77
C TYR A 344 15.19 5.99 18.45
N ASP A 345 14.69 4.88 17.88
CA ASP A 345 13.53 4.14 18.41
C ASP A 345 13.92 2.80 19.09
N ARG A 346 14.75 2.85 20.13
CA ARG A 346 15.14 1.65 20.91
C ARG A 346 14.06 1.09 21.85
N LEU A 347 12.79 1.46 21.67
CA LEU A 347 11.70 1.03 22.57
C LEU A 347 11.03 -0.27 22.12
N ASP A 348 11.13 -0.64 20.85
CA ASP A 348 10.45 -1.82 20.29
C ASP A 348 11.35 -3.07 20.23
N ASN A 349 10.72 -4.23 19.98
CA ASN A 349 11.41 -5.52 19.95
C ASN A 349 12.45 -5.55 18.81
N PRO A 350 13.72 -5.90 19.09
CA PRO A 350 14.75 -5.93 18.06
C PRO A 350 14.53 -7.07 17.05
N TYR A 351 15.03 -6.88 15.82
CA TYR A 351 14.89 -7.84 14.73
C TYR A 351 15.37 -9.26 15.11
N PHE A 352 16.46 -9.37 15.87
CA PHE A 352 17.06 -10.65 16.27
C PHE A 352 16.18 -11.47 17.22
N SER A 353 15.24 -10.85 17.93
CA SER A 353 14.22 -11.58 18.72
C SER A 353 13.31 -12.40 17.81
N TYR A 354 12.98 -11.88 16.63
CA TYR A 354 12.18 -12.60 15.64
C TYR A 354 12.99 -13.65 14.88
N GLU A 355 14.27 -13.39 14.59
CA GLU A 355 15.16 -14.42 14.03
C GLU A 355 15.17 -15.66 14.92
N LEU A 356 15.29 -15.45 16.23
CA LEU A 356 15.31 -16.53 17.19
C LEU A 356 14.02 -17.39 17.13
N ILE A 357 12.83 -16.78 17.06
CA ILE A 357 11.57 -17.52 16.85
C ILE A 357 11.62 -18.34 15.56
N VAL A 358 12.04 -17.71 14.45
CA VAL A 358 12.08 -18.36 13.14
C VAL A 358 13.02 -19.56 13.15
N TYR A 359 14.23 -19.42 13.67
CA TYR A 359 15.22 -20.50 13.66
C TYR A 359 14.90 -21.63 14.65
N VAL A 360 14.21 -21.36 15.76
CA VAL A 360 13.61 -22.43 16.58
C VAL A 360 12.62 -23.25 15.76
N ASN A 361 11.78 -22.59 14.95
CA ASN A 361 10.75 -23.25 14.17
C ASN A 361 11.27 -23.92 12.89
N LEU A 362 12.35 -23.41 12.29
CA LEU A 362 13.03 -24.03 11.16
C LEU A 362 13.99 -25.16 11.55
N PHE A 363 14.41 -25.26 12.81
CA PHE A 363 15.29 -26.33 13.21
C PHE A 363 14.60 -27.72 13.13
N PRO A 364 15.29 -28.79 12.66
CA PRO A 364 16.68 -28.84 12.20
C PRO A 364 16.84 -28.59 10.68
N THR A 365 15.77 -28.32 9.93
CA THR A 365 15.82 -28.22 8.47
C THR A 365 16.64 -27.03 7.98
N LYS A 366 16.61 -25.91 8.71
CA LYS A 366 17.53 -24.78 8.51
C LYS A 366 18.03 -24.30 9.87
N GLN A 367 19.34 -24.28 10.03
CA GLN A 367 20.00 -23.81 11.26
C GLN A 367 20.47 -22.37 11.12
N HIS A 368 20.57 -21.67 12.25
CA HIS A 368 21.12 -20.33 12.32
C HIS A 368 22.64 -20.40 12.03
N PRO A 369 23.19 -19.53 11.17
CA PRO A 369 24.60 -19.60 10.77
C PRO A 369 25.57 -19.29 11.93
N ASN A 370 25.18 -18.41 12.85
CA ASN A 370 25.99 -18.04 14.02
C ASN A 370 25.18 -18.06 15.33
N PRO A 371 24.91 -19.23 15.92
CA PRO A 371 24.06 -19.34 17.11
C PRO A 371 24.61 -18.61 18.35
N ALA A 372 25.93 -18.53 18.51
CA ALA A 372 26.54 -17.84 19.65
C ALA A 372 26.29 -16.33 19.59
N GLU A 373 26.46 -15.72 18.42
CA GLU A 373 26.25 -14.28 18.23
C GLU A 373 24.82 -13.85 18.54
N ILE A 374 23.81 -14.59 18.07
CA ILE A 374 22.40 -14.24 18.34
C ILE A 374 22.04 -14.44 19.82
N ILE A 375 22.63 -15.44 20.50
CA ILE A 375 22.48 -15.62 21.95
C ILE A 375 23.04 -14.40 22.68
N ASP A 376 24.25 -13.95 22.34
CA ASP A 376 24.88 -12.79 22.97
C ASP A 376 24.07 -11.50 22.76
N GLN A 377 23.59 -11.25 21.54
CA GLN A 377 22.75 -10.10 21.22
C GLN A 377 21.47 -10.07 22.05
N ILE A 378 20.79 -11.22 22.15
CA ILE A 378 19.54 -11.34 22.92
C ILE A 378 19.81 -11.24 24.41
N SER A 379 20.84 -11.89 24.93
CA SER A 379 21.23 -11.77 26.34
C SER A 379 21.53 -10.31 26.71
N HIS A 380 22.21 -9.56 25.84
CA HIS A 380 22.43 -8.12 26.05
C HIS A 380 21.12 -7.33 26.08
N PHE A 381 20.24 -7.52 25.09
CA PHE A 381 18.92 -6.87 25.06
C PHE A 381 18.09 -7.15 26.32
N LEU A 382 18.08 -8.41 26.76
CA LEU A 382 17.31 -8.86 27.91
C LEU A 382 17.76 -8.22 29.23
N THR A 383 18.99 -7.71 29.33
CA THR A 383 19.47 -6.99 30.53
C THR A 383 18.73 -5.68 30.79
N THR A 384 18.18 -5.06 29.74
CA THR A 384 17.41 -3.82 29.80
C THR A 384 15.92 -4.00 29.47
N ALA A 385 15.51 -5.22 29.14
CA ALA A 385 14.15 -5.50 28.69
C ALA A 385 13.15 -5.46 29.86
N GLN A 386 11.94 -4.95 29.57
CA GLN A 386 10.85 -4.88 30.54
C GLN A 386 10.11 -6.22 30.66
N GLN A 387 9.21 -6.32 31.65
CA GLN A 387 8.41 -7.52 31.90
C GLN A 387 7.60 -7.98 30.67
N ASP A 388 7.18 -7.06 29.79
CA ASP A 388 6.43 -7.38 28.57
C ASP A 388 7.24 -8.20 27.55
N SER A 389 8.58 -8.22 27.68
CA SER A 389 9.48 -9.06 26.89
C SER A 389 9.72 -10.45 27.50
N ALA A 390 8.96 -10.85 28.53
CA ALA A 390 9.12 -12.15 29.19
C ALA A 390 9.10 -13.34 28.21
N TRP A 391 8.34 -13.25 27.12
CA TRP A 391 8.25 -14.30 26.10
C TRP A 391 9.59 -14.56 25.41
N VAL A 392 10.46 -13.55 25.28
CA VAL A 392 11.78 -13.66 24.62
C VAL A 392 12.70 -14.60 25.40
N TYR A 393 12.63 -14.60 26.74
CA TYR A 393 13.36 -15.56 27.58
C TYR A 393 12.96 -17.01 27.26
N GLY A 394 11.66 -17.27 27.11
CA GLY A 394 11.15 -18.60 26.80
C GLY A 394 11.64 -19.09 25.44
N THR A 395 11.58 -18.22 24.42
CA THR A 395 12.09 -18.59 23.09
C THR A 395 13.62 -18.75 23.10
N LEU A 396 14.36 -17.89 23.83
CA LEU A 396 15.82 -18.04 23.99
C LEU A 396 16.17 -19.40 24.59
N ALA A 397 15.42 -19.86 25.60
CA ALA A 397 15.63 -21.19 26.16
C ALA A 397 15.40 -22.30 25.13
N GLU A 398 14.34 -22.23 24.33
CA GLU A 398 14.08 -23.18 23.24
C GLU A 398 15.24 -23.23 22.24
N PHE A 399 15.73 -22.06 21.83
CA PHE A 399 16.87 -21.94 20.93
C PHE A 399 18.12 -22.55 21.57
N CYS A 400 18.49 -22.13 22.78
CA CYS A 400 19.66 -22.66 23.49
C CYS A 400 19.61 -24.19 23.65
N ILE A 401 18.44 -24.76 23.97
CA ILE A 401 18.26 -26.22 24.05
C ILE A 401 18.55 -26.89 22.70
N LEU A 402 17.93 -26.41 21.61
CA LEU A 402 18.09 -27.01 20.28
C LEU A 402 19.55 -26.96 19.77
N TYR A 403 20.27 -25.88 20.10
CA TYR A 403 21.66 -25.68 19.67
C TYR A 403 22.70 -26.17 20.69
N GLY A 404 22.28 -26.73 21.83
CA GLY A 404 23.18 -27.37 22.81
C GLY A 404 23.79 -26.44 23.86
N TYR A 405 23.33 -25.19 23.98
CA TYR A 405 23.75 -24.23 25.00
C TYR A 405 22.92 -24.37 26.28
N LEU A 406 22.96 -25.56 26.91
CA LEU A 406 22.04 -25.92 27.99
C LEU A 406 22.16 -25.01 29.23
N ASP A 407 23.36 -24.56 29.57
CA ASP A 407 23.55 -23.62 30.69
C ASP A 407 22.86 -22.28 30.45
N LYS A 408 22.93 -21.77 29.21
CA LYS A 408 22.21 -20.54 28.81
C LYS A 408 20.70 -20.73 28.78
N ALA A 409 20.23 -21.92 28.41
CA ALA A 409 18.81 -22.25 28.54
C ALA A 409 18.37 -22.20 30.00
N ARG A 410 19.15 -22.78 30.91
CA ARG A 410 18.86 -22.78 32.36
C ARG A 410 18.81 -21.36 32.93
N GLU A 411 19.76 -20.50 32.55
CA GLU A 411 19.77 -19.07 32.93
C GLU A 411 18.49 -18.36 32.47
N ALA A 412 18.08 -18.55 31.20
CA ALA A 412 16.89 -17.93 30.65
C ALA A 412 15.59 -18.41 31.34
N LEU A 413 15.49 -19.72 31.61
CA LEU A 413 14.35 -20.33 32.32
C LEU A 413 14.27 -19.90 33.78
N ALA A 414 15.41 -19.65 34.42
CA ALA A 414 15.44 -19.20 35.80
C ALA A 414 14.89 -17.77 36.00
N HIS A 415 14.73 -16.98 34.92
CA HIS A 415 14.42 -15.55 35.00
C HIS A 415 13.04 -15.27 35.65
N PRO A 416 12.94 -14.31 36.58
CA PRO A 416 11.69 -14.04 37.32
C PRO A 416 10.50 -13.68 36.42
N TYR A 417 10.72 -12.93 35.34
CA TYR A 417 9.65 -12.52 34.43
C TYR A 417 9.02 -13.71 33.70
N LEU A 418 9.84 -14.66 33.24
CA LEU A 418 9.33 -15.88 32.59
C LEU A 418 8.60 -16.78 33.59
N LYS A 419 9.14 -16.95 34.80
CA LYS A 419 8.47 -17.70 35.88
C LYS A 419 7.12 -17.09 36.25
N ALA A 420 7.03 -15.77 36.33
CA ALA A 420 5.78 -15.07 36.57
C ALA A 420 4.77 -15.30 35.43
N LEU A 421 5.22 -15.26 34.17
CA LEU A 421 4.40 -15.55 32.99
C LEU A 421 3.85 -16.98 33.03
N TYR A 422 4.71 -17.99 33.25
CA TYR A 422 4.31 -19.40 33.32
C TYR A 422 3.38 -19.68 34.50
N LYS A 423 3.66 -19.10 35.68
CA LYS A 423 2.78 -19.20 36.84
C LYS A 423 1.39 -18.60 36.56
N GLY A 424 1.34 -17.43 35.94
CA GLY A 424 0.08 -16.78 35.55
C GLY A 424 -0.72 -17.59 34.52
N TYR A 425 -0.07 -18.45 33.74
CA TYR A 425 -0.70 -19.32 32.76
C TYR A 425 -1.07 -20.70 33.29
N ASN A 426 -0.64 -21.07 34.50
CA ASN A 426 -0.88 -22.39 35.09
C ASN A 426 -0.54 -23.54 34.12
N MET A 427 0.62 -23.44 33.45
CA MET A 427 1.09 -24.44 32.50
C MET A 427 1.41 -25.74 33.22
N ALA A 428 0.84 -26.86 32.75
CA ALA A 428 1.00 -28.17 33.38
C ALA A 428 2.41 -28.76 33.20
N ILE A 429 3.05 -28.47 32.07
CA ILE A 429 4.43 -28.86 31.75
C ILE A 429 5.17 -27.61 31.31
N GLN A 430 6.34 -27.39 31.89
CA GLN A 430 7.22 -26.25 31.61
C GLN A 430 8.46 -26.70 30.83
N MET A 431 9.21 -25.74 30.30
CA MET A 431 10.42 -26.02 29.51
C MET A 431 11.53 -26.63 30.39
N GLU A 432 11.53 -26.31 31.67
CA GLU A 432 12.42 -26.85 32.69
C GLU A 432 12.30 -28.37 32.80
N ASP A 433 11.08 -28.92 32.78
CA ASP A 433 10.84 -30.38 32.83
C ASP A 433 11.52 -31.08 31.64
N LEU A 434 11.44 -30.43 30.47
CA LEU A 434 12.05 -30.93 29.25
C LEU A 434 13.58 -30.80 29.28
N LEU A 435 14.10 -29.68 29.77
CA LEU A 435 15.54 -29.44 29.89
C LEU A 435 16.20 -30.51 30.77
N VAL A 436 15.62 -30.84 31.93
CA VAL A 436 16.15 -31.86 32.84
C VAL A 436 16.24 -33.23 32.14
N ALA A 437 15.17 -33.65 31.45
CA ALA A 437 15.16 -34.92 30.74
C ALA A 437 16.20 -34.98 29.61
N ILE A 438 16.48 -33.84 28.94
CA ILE A 438 17.50 -33.72 27.90
C ILE A 438 18.92 -33.80 28.51
N GLU A 439 19.17 -33.07 29.59
CA GLU A 439 20.46 -33.04 30.29
C GLU A 439 20.86 -34.42 30.80
N GLU A 440 19.91 -35.13 31.41
CA GLU A 440 20.11 -36.50 31.91
C GLU A 440 20.17 -37.55 30.79
N LYS A 441 19.90 -37.17 29.54
CA LYS A 441 19.73 -38.08 28.39
C LYS A 441 18.71 -39.19 28.69
N ASN A 442 17.66 -38.87 29.44
CA ASN A 442 16.70 -39.82 29.96
C ASN A 442 15.60 -40.12 28.92
N ILE A 443 15.81 -41.16 28.13
CA ILE A 443 14.90 -41.57 27.03
C ILE A 443 13.49 -41.90 27.54
N LEU A 444 13.37 -42.52 28.72
CA LEU A 444 12.07 -42.88 29.29
C LEU A 444 11.29 -41.63 29.73
N ALA A 445 11.97 -40.67 30.36
CA ALA A 445 11.37 -39.38 30.71
C ALA A 445 10.94 -38.61 29.46
N LEU A 446 11.78 -38.54 28.42
CA LEU A 446 11.44 -37.88 27.16
C LEU A 446 10.23 -38.53 26.46
N LYS A 447 10.13 -39.85 26.50
CA LYS A 447 8.97 -40.58 25.96
C LYS A 447 7.69 -40.24 26.73
N SER A 448 7.74 -40.27 28.06
CA SER A 448 6.62 -39.90 28.94
C SER A 448 6.17 -38.45 28.69
N LEU A 449 7.11 -37.50 28.66
CA LEU A 449 6.83 -36.09 28.36
C LEU A 449 6.19 -35.93 26.98
N THR A 450 6.68 -36.63 25.96
CA THR A 450 6.12 -36.59 24.61
C THR A 450 4.66 -37.06 24.59
N GLU A 451 4.34 -38.14 25.31
CA GLU A 451 2.97 -38.67 25.42
C GLU A 451 2.04 -37.68 26.14
N GLN A 452 2.49 -37.10 27.26
CA GLN A 452 1.73 -36.10 28.01
C GLN A 452 1.51 -34.82 27.20
N LEU A 453 2.55 -34.29 26.56
CA LEU A 453 2.48 -33.10 25.71
C LEU A 453 1.55 -33.33 24.51
N THR A 454 1.54 -34.53 23.94
CA THR A 454 0.61 -34.89 22.86
C THR A 454 -0.84 -34.83 23.33
N ALA A 455 -1.13 -35.34 24.53
CA ALA A 455 -2.47 -35.28 25.12
C ALA A 455 -2.89 -33.83 25.43
N LEU A 456 -2.00 -33.05 26.07
CA LEU A 456 -2.23 -31.65 26.39
C LEU A 456 -2.45 -30.79 25.14
N TYR A 457 -1.65 -30.98 24.10
CA TYR A 457 -1.80 -30.27 22.83
C TYR A 457 -3.14 -30.56 22.15
N LYS A 458 -3.59 -31.83 22.16
CA LYS A 458 -4.90 -32.23 21.59
C LYS A 458 -6.07 -31.63 22.35
N ASN A 459 -5.96 -31.53 23.68
CA ASN A 459 -7.03 -31.06 24.56
C ASN A 459 -7.01 -29.54 24.79
N ALA A 460 -5.96 -28.84 24.38
CA ALA A 460 -5.82 -27.40 24.55
C ALA A 460 -6.82 -26.62 23.67
N THR A 461 -7.81 -25.99 24.31
CA THR A 461 -8.79 -25.11 23.66
C THR A 461 -8.32 -23.66 23.54
N VAL A 462 -7.33 -23.26 24.37
CA VAL A 462 -6.78 -21.90 24.37
C VAL A 462 -5.52 -21.85 23.50
N ALA A 463 -5.48 -20.90 22.55
CA ALA A 463 -4.40 -20.76 21.57
C ALA A 463 -2.99 -20.69 22.19
N LYS A 464 -2.82 -19.94 23.30
CA LYS A 464 -1.52 -19.83 23.99
C LYS A 464 -1.00 -21.16 24.54
N TYR A 465 -1.89 -22.02 25.07
CA TYR A 465 -1.52 -23.35 25.55
C TYR A 465 -1.14 -24.26 24.40
N LYS A 466 -1.91 -24.18 23.31
CA LYS A 466 -1.63 -24.95 22.10
C LYS A 466 -0.27 -24.60 21.50
N PHE A 467 0.09 -23.32 21.48
CA PHE A 467 1.40 -22.84 21.01
C PHE A 467 2.54 -23.38 21.90
N HIS A 468 2.44 -23.20 23.22
CA HIS A 468 3.42 -23.68 24.20
C HIS A 468 3.66 -25.19 24.11
N TYR A 469 2.59 -26.00 24.13
CA TYR A 469 2.72 -27.46 24.05
C TYR A 469 3.23 -27.93 22.68
N LYS A 470 2.91 -27.22 21.58
CA LYS A 470 3.47 -27.52 20.25
C LYS A 470 5.00 -27.33 20.25
N GLY A 471 5.50 -26.24 20.84
CA GLY A 471 6.93 -25.95 20.95
C GLY A 471 7.67 -27.03 21.74
N LEU A 472 7.20 -27.32 22.96
CA LEU A 472 7.75 -28.37 23.81
C LEU A 472 7.75 -29.74 23.12
N LEU A 473 6.62 -30.12 22.50
CA LEU A 473 6.49 -31.39 21.82
C LEU A 473 7.49 -31.54 20.68
N LYS A 474 7.71 -30.47 19.90
CA LYS A 474 8.69 -30.46 18.82
C LYS A 474 10.11 -30.73 19.34
N ILE A 475 10.51 -30.06 20.41
CA ILE A 475 11.85 -30.23 21.01
C ILE A 475 11.99 -31.64 21.60
N ALA A 476 11.00 -32.11 22.36
CA ALA A 476 11.00 -33.45 22.94
C ALA A 476 11.14 -34.54 21.89
N GLN A 477 10.38 -34.46 20.80
CA GLN A 477 10.45 -35.41 19.69
C GLN A 477 11.80 -35.39 18.98
N TYR A 478 12.40 -34.20 18.79
CA TYR A 478 13.72 -34.07 18.21
C TYR A 478 14.79 -34.79 19.05
N PHE A 479 14.82 -34.53 20.36
CA PHE A 479 15.81 -35.16 21.25
C PHE A 479 15.55 -36.65 21.47
N LEU A 480 14.28 -37.08 21.52
CA LEU A 480 13.93 -38.50 21.57
C LEU A 480 14.43 -39.25 20.33
N LYS A 481 14.41 -38.61 19.15
CA LYS A 481 14.97 -39.19 17.92
C LYS A 481 16.49 -39.17 17.92
N LYS A 482 17.11 -38.12 18.45
CA LYS A 482 18.58 -37.93 18.47
C LYS A 482 19.30 -38.86 19.45
N LEU A 483 18.63 -39.23 20.55
CA LEU A 483 19.19 -40.09 21.61
C LEU A 483 18.91 -41.59 21.41
N ARG A 484 18.06 -41.95 20.44
CA ARG A 484 17.90 -43.33 19.95
C ARG A 484 18.96 -43.61 18.91
#